data_AF-A0A7J3ZPK2-F1
#
_entry.id   AF-A0A7J3ZPK2-F1
#
_cell.length_a   1.000
_cell.length_b   1.000
_cell.length_c   1.000
_cell.angle_alpha   90.00
_cell.angle_beta   90.00
_cell.angle_gamma   90.00
#
_symmetry.space_group_name_H-M   'P 1'
#
loop_
_entity.id
_entity.type
_entity.pdbx_description
1 polymer ?
#
loop_
_entity_poly.entity_id
_entity_poly.type
_entity_poly.pdbx_seq_one_letter_code
_entity_poly.pdbx_strand_id
1 'polypeptide(L)'
;MERIVVDFLKTTDVPHGVWNELVQIRSIYDHKLGGKVLVAEYITINMGHPEFMAEAIERHIAILTLNSEGWVISAFCIHGSKFWNLINQRRIHAALISDQQAVAIGKSFLDGIGCITGKVLSTELEEKLPNFYWHDSAGLEKPDIQGLTLCWVVRFEQAHRPGHFFEVWIEAYTGMVIGGMQCR
;
A
#
# COMPACT_ATOMS: atom_id res chain seq x y z
N MET A 1 13.34 13.90 -18.66
CA MET A 1 12.50 12.80 -18.15
C MET A 1 13.33 11.86 -17.30
N GLU A 2 14.43 11.30 -17.83
CA GLU A 2 15.37 10.46 -17.07
C GLU A 2 15.81 11.09 -15.75
N ARG A 3 16.19 12.37 -15.76
CA ARG A 3 16.54 13.11 -14.54
C ARG A 3 15.46 13.08 -13.46
N ILE A 4 14.18 13.19 -13.82
CA ILE A 4 13.06 13.12 -12.85
C ILE A 4 13.00 11.74 -12.21
N VAL A 5 13.16 10.68 -13.02
CA VAL A 5 13.18 9.30 -12.52
C VAL A 5 14.39 9.09 -11.62
N VAL A 6 15.56 9.60 -12.01
CA VAL A 6 16.79 9.48 -11.21
C VAL A 6 16.68 10.21 -9.89
N ASP A 7 16.24 11.47 -9.92
CA ASP A 7 16.07 12.28 -8.73
C ASP A 7 15.03 11.66 -7.78
N PHE A 8 13.95 11.06 -8.31
CA PHE A 8 12.97 10.34 -7.49
C PHE A 8 13.53 9.04 -6.90
N LEU A 9 14.16 8.18 -7.70
CA LEU A 9 14.71 6.90 -7.23
C LEU A 9 15.81 7.10 -6.17
N LYS A 10 16.51 8.24 -6.21
CA LYS A 10 17.45 8.65 -5.16
C LYS A 10 16.77 8.94 -3.81
N THR A 11 15.47 9.21 -3.78
CA THR A 11 14.73 9.41 -2.52
C THR A 11 14.17 8.12 -1.92
N THR A 12 14.33 6.99 -2.61
CA THR A 12 13.84 5.69 -2.14
C THR A 12 14.93 4.91 -1.41
N ASP A 13 14.56 3.78 -0.84
CA ASP A 13 15.44 2.79 -0.23
C ASP A 13 16.49 2.16 -1.16
N VAL A 14 16.60 2.57 -2.43
CA VAL A 14 17.69 2.13 -3.33
C VAL A 14 18.98 2.81 -2.83
N PRO A 15 19.89 2.09 -2.15
CA PRO A 15 21.01 2.75 -1.52
C PRO A 15 21.93 3.36 -2.57
N HIS A 16 22.36 4.60 -2.34
CA HIS A 16 23.24 5.34 -3.26
C HIS A 16 24.55 4.61 -3.61
N GLY A 17 24.98 3.63 -2.82
CA GLY A 17 26.22 2.87 -3.03
C GLY A 17 26.12 1.69 -4.01
N VAL A 18 24.92 1.33 -4.45
CA VAL A 18 24.64 0.08 -5.19
C VAL A 18 23.92 0.34 -6.51
N TRP A 19 23.68 1.59 -6.87
CA TRP A 19 23.11 1.95 -8.17
C TRP A 19 24.01 2.97 -8.87
N ASN A 20 24.32 2.72 -10.13
CA ASN A 20 25.17 3.59 -10.97
C ASN A 20 24.40 4.76 -11.62
N GLU A 21 23.18 5.04 -11.16
CA GLU A 21 22.30 6.10 -11.66
C GLU A 21 21.88 5.97 -13.14
N LEU A 22 22.16 4.82 -13.77
CA LEU A 22 21.70 4.55 -15.11
C LEU A 22 20.24 4.07 -15.07
N VAL A 23 19.41 4.80 -15.81
CA VAL A 23 18.01 4.46 -16.11
C VAL A 23 17.83 4.43 -17.62
N GLN A 24 17.08 3.45 -18.11
CA GLN A 24 16.57 3.41 -19.47
C GLN A 24 15.06 3.60 -19.46
N ILE A 25 14.56 4.68 -20.06
CA ILE A 25 13.11 4.84 -20.27
C ILE A 25 12.66 3.89 -21.38
N ARG A 26 11.83 2.90 -21.02
CA ARG A 26 11.29 1.89 -21.94
C ARG A 26 10.08 2.40 -22.69
N SER A 27 9.20 3.11 -22.00
CA SER A 27 7.97 3.66 -22.60
C SER A 27 7.43 4.83 -21.79
N ILE A 28 6.68 5.69 -22.47
CA ILE A 28 5.97 6.84 -21.88
C ILE A 28 4.53 6.79 -22.41
N TYR A 29 3.57 6.90 -21.51
CA TYR A 29 2.15 6.97 -21.83
C TYR A 29 1.54 8.25 -21.26
N ASP A 30 0.53 8.80 -21.91
CA ASP A 30 -0.23 9.93 -21.36
C ASP A 30 -1.27 9.43 -20.35
N HIS A 31 -1.38 10.14 -19.22
CA HIS A 31 -2.34 9.82 -18.18
C HIS A 31 -3.68 10.54 -18.43
N LYS A 32 -4.80 9.84 -18.29
CA LYS A 32 -6.15 10.36 -18.61
C LYS A 32 -6.53 11.63 -17.84
N LEU A 33 -5.97 11.84 -16.64
CA LEU A 33 -6.23 13.01 -15.79
C LEU A 33 -5.26 14.18 -16.02
N GLY A 34 -4.44 14.13 -17.08
CA GLY A 34 -3.33 15.07 -17.28
C GLY A 34 -2.11 14.62 -16.49
N GLY A 35 -1.01 14.35 -17.20
CA GLY A 35 0.20 13.75 -16.64
C GLY A 35 0.76 12.66 -17.53
N LYS A 36 1.72 11.88 -17.01
CA LYS A 36 2.42 10.83 -17.77
C LYS A 36 2.68 9.60 -16.91
N VAL A 37 2.61 8.43 -17.52
CA VAL A 37 3.10 7.17 -16.92
C VAL A 37 4.41 6.81 -17.60
N LEU A 38 5.46 6.64 -16.81
CA LEU A 38 6.80 6.27 -17.26
C LEU A 38 7.09 4.84 -16.87
N VAL A 39 7.63 4.06 -17.79
CA VAL A 39 8.22 2.75 -17.49
C VAL A 39 9.72 2.88 -17.70
N ALA A 40 10.48 2.69 -16.64
CA ALA A 40 11.91 2.88 -16.57
C ALA A 40 12.58 1.59 -16.08
N GLU A 41 13.64 1.16 -16.75
CA GLU A 41 14.47 0.06 -16.28
C GLU A 41 15.74 0.62 -15.64
N TYR A 42 16.13 0.06 -14.50
CA TYR A 42 17.38 0.39 -13.84
C TYR A 42 18.02 -0.87 -13.26
N ILE A 43 19.33 -0.80 -13.01
CA ILE A 43 20.12 -1.94 -12.56
C ILE A 43 20.80 -1.58 -11.25
N THR A 44 20.61 -2.38 -10.22
CA THR A 44 21.41 -2.28 -8.99
C THR A 44 22.49 -3.37 -8.99
N ILE A 45 23.65 -3.06 -8.41
CA ILE A 45 24.83 -3.90 -8.32
C ILE A 45 25.14 -4.10 -6.84
N ASN A 46 25.26 -5.35 -6.40
CA ASN A 46 25.41 -5.79 -4.99
C ASN A 46 24.17 -5.57 -4.12
N MET A 47 23.83 -6.59 -3.30
CA MET A 47 23.01 -6.66 -2.06
C MET A 47 22.29 -5.38 -1.59
N GLY A 48 21.65 -4.64 -2.50
CA GLY A 48 21.30 -3.26 -2.29
C GLY A 48 20.01 -3.11 -1.51
N HIS A 49 19.20 -4.16 -1.51
CA HIS A 49 17.97 -4.17 -0.77
C HIS A 49 17.86 -5.50 -0.02
N PRO A 50 17.68 -5.49 1.32
CA PRO A 50 17.63 -6.69 2.15
C PRO A 50 16.65 -7.76 1.65
N GLU A 51 15.59 -7.33 0.97
CA GLU A 51 14.56 -8.25 0.45
C GLU A 51 14.77 -8.72 -1.00
N PHE A 52 15.68 -8.09 -1.77
CA PHE A 52 15.95 -8.48 -3.16
C PHE A 52 17.17 -9.40 -3.31
N MET A 53 17.92 -9.63 -2.22
CA MET A 53 19.17 -10.39 -2.11
C MET A 53 19.17 -11.80 -2.74
N ALA A 54 19.20 -11.88 -4.07
CA ALA A 54 19.32 -13.12 -4.81
C ALA A 54 20.42 -13.07 -5.89
N GLU A 55 20.79 -11.88 -6.38
CA GLU A 55 21.67 -11.75 -7.55
C GLU A 55 22.72 -10.63 -7.36
N ALA A 56 23.89 -10.80 -7.98
CA ALA A 56 24.97 -9.80 -7.95
C ALA A 56 24.62 -8.53 -8.76
N ILE A 57 23.72 -8.67 -9.72
CA ILE A 57 23.19 -7.61 -10.57
C ILE A 57 21.67 -7.83 -10.62
N GLU A 58 20.89 -6.90 -10.07
CA GLU A 58 19.44 -7.00 -10.06
C GLU A 58 18.87 -6.02 -11.10
N ARG A 59 17.98 -6.52 -11.96
CA ARG A 59 17.24 -5.68 -12.91
C ARG A 59 15.88 -5.33 -12.32
N HIS A 60 15.53 -4.06 -12.43
CA HIS A 60 14.33 -3.49 -11.85
C HIS A 60 13.55 -2.72 -12.91
N ILE A 61 12.22 -2.84 -12.88
CA ILE A 61 11.32 -2.03 -13.69
C ILE A 61 10.56 -1.09 -12.75
N ALA A 62 10.85 0.20 -12.82
CA ALA A 62 10.09 1.24 -12.16
C ALA A 62 8.95 1.74 -13.06
N ILE A 63 7.74 1.81 -12.51
CA ILE A 63 6.57 2.43 -13.12
C ILE A 63 6.24 3.67 -12.31
N LEU A 64 6.40 4.86 -12.90
CA LEU A 64 6.15 6.14 -12.23
C LEU A 64 4.97 6.86 -12.89
N THR A 65 4.03 7.34 -12.10
CA THR A 65 2.98 8.24 -12.57
C THR A 65 3.32 9.66 -12.16
N LEU A 66 3.38 10.54 -13.16
CA LEU A 66 3.55 11.98 -13.00
C LEU A 66 2.20 12.67 -13.17
N ASN A 67 1.92 13.69 -12.36
CA ASN A 67 0.81 14.61 -12.61
C ASN A 67 1.14 15.61 -13.74
N SER A 68 0.22 16.52 -14.05
CA SER A 68 0.40 17.55 -15.10
C SER A 68 1.55 18.52 -14.84
N GLU A 69 2.00 18.66 -13.60
CA GLU A 69 3.12 19.51 -13.19
C GLU A 69 4.46 18.77 -13.22
N GLY A 70 4.45 17.45 -13.43
CA GLY A 70 5.65 16.62 -13.46
C GLY A 70 6.05 16.03 -12.10
N TRP A 71 5.21 16.14 -11.07
CA TRP A 71 5.44 15.51 -9.77
C TRP A 71 5.09 14.03 -9.80
N VAL A 72 5.94 13.18 -9.19
CA VAL A 72 5.66 11.76 -8.99
C VAL A 72 4.55 11.61 -7.94
N ILE A 73 3.40 11.08 -8.36
CA ILE A 73 2.23 10.85 -7.50
C ILE A 73 2.00 9.36 -7.19
N SER A 74 2.61 8.46 -7.97
CA SER A 74 2.71 7.05 -7.65
C SER A 74 3.99 6.48 -8.25
N ALA A 75 4.60 5.51 -7.58
CA ALA A 75 5.76 4.83 -8.09
C ALA A 75 5.83 3.39 -7.57
N PHE A 76 6.06 2.46 -8.48
CA PHE A 76 6.16 1.04 -8.18
C PHE A 76 7.43 0.45 -8.80
N CYS A 77 8.06 -0.49 -8.11
CA CYS A 77 9.17 -1.27 -8.65
C CYS A 77 8.77 -2.74 -8.79
N ILE A 78 9.14 -3.35 -9.91
CA ILE A 78 8.96 -4.76 -10.19
C ILE A 78 10.34 -5.40 -10.34
N HIS A 79 10.58 -6.45 -9.56
CA HIS A 79 11.77 -7.30 -9.67
C HIS A 79 11.35 -8.78 -9.58
N GLY A 80 11.44 -9.50 -10.70
CA GLY A 80 10.92 -10.87 -10.81
C GLY A 80 9.42 -10.91 -10.49
N SER A 81 9.04 -11.70 -9.49
CA SER A 81 7.65 -11.79 -8.98
C SER A 81 7.34 -10.85 -7.82
N LYS A 82 8.29 -10.00 -7.42
CA LYS A 82 8.16 -9.08 -6.30
C LYS A 82 7.73 -7.70 -6.80
N PHE A 83 6.80 -7.09 -6.07
CA PHE A 83 6.26 -5.76 -6.37
C PHE A 83 6.48 -4.87 -5.14
N TRP A 84 6.93 -3.64 -5.37
CA TRP A 84 7.28 -2.70 -4.31
C TRP A 84 6.61 -1.36 -4.56
N ASN A 85 6.04 -0.76 -3.52
CA ASN A 85 5.59 0.63 -3.56
C ASN A 85 6.78 1.52 -3.18
N LEU A 86 7.34 2.21 -4.17
CA LEU A 86 8.53 3.07 -4.02
C LEU A 86 8.24 4.38 -3.28
N ILE A 87 6.98 4.81 -3.15
CA ILE A 87 6.66 5.99 -2.33
C ILE A 87 6.56 5.60 -0.87
N ASN A 88 5.87 4.49 -0.59
CA ASN A 88 5.58 4.04 0.77
C ASN A 88 6.64 3.08 1.34
N GLN A 89 7.75 2.86 0.63
CA GLN A 89 8.87 1.98 1.01
C GLN A 89 8.41 0.61 1.53
N ARG A 90 7.45 -0.04 0.85
CA ARG A 90 6.88 -1.31 1.30
C ARG A 90 6.61 -2.29 0.17
N ARG A 91 6.78 -3.58 0.49
CA ARG A 91 6.40 -4.66 -0.41
C ARG A 91 4.90 -4.70 -0.62
N ILE A 92 4.51 -4.91 -1.87
CA ILE A 92 3.14 -5.27 -2.22
C ILE A 92 3.16 -6.77 -2.43
N HIS A 93 2.44 -7.49 -1.56
CA HIS A 93 2.17 -8.89 -1.79
C HIS A 93 1.18 -9.00 -2.95
N ALA A 94 1.52 -9.82 -3.95
CA ALA A 94 0.78 -9.94 -5.21
C ALA A 94 -0.65 -10.51 -5.05
N ALA A 95 -1.07 -10.86 -3.83
CA ALA A 95 -2.43 -11.27 -3.52
C ALA A 95 -3.03 -10.28 -2.54
N LEU A 96 -4.16 -9.69 -2.93
CA LEU A 96 -5.09 -9.11 -1.97
C LEU A 96 -5.41 -10.19 -0.94
N ILE A 97 -5.46 -9.82 0.34
CA ILE A 97 -6.05 -10.70 1.33
C ILE A 97 -7.50 -11.00 0.89
N SER A 98 -7.96 -12.24 1.08
CA SER A 98 -9.34 -12.60 0.76
C SER A 98 -10.32 -11.88 1.69
N ASP A 99 -11.58 -11.83 1.29
CA ASP A 99 -12.69 -11.40 2.14
C ASP A 99 -12.72 -12.16 3.48
N GLN A 100 -12.47 -13.47 3.46
CA GLN A 100 -12.38 -14.31 4.66
C GLN A 100 -11.21 -13.92 5.57
N GLN A 101 -10.05 -13.61 4.99
CA GLN A 101 -8.89 -13.12 5.75
C GLN A 101 -9.18 -11.75 6.36
N ALA A 102 -9.79 -10.83 5.60
CA ALA A 102 -10.20 -9.53 6.11
C ALA A 102 -11.21 -9.66 7.26
N VAL A 103 -12.21 -10.54 7.14
CA VAL A 103 -13.16 -10.82 8.22
C VAL A 103 -12.44 -11.33 9.48
N ALA A 104 -11.50 -12.27 9.33
CA ALA A 104 -10.74 -12.81 10.45
C ALA A 104 -9.88 -11.74 11.15
N ILE A 105 -9.22 -10.88 10.38
CA ILE A 105 -8.41 -9.76 10.88
C ILE A 105 -9.29 -8.75 11.62
N GLY A 106 -10.38 -8.30 10.99
CA GLY A 106 -11.28 -7.30 11.56
C GLY A 106 -11.90 -7.78 12.87
N LYS A 107 -12.32 -9.05 12.92
CA LYS A 107 -12.83 -9.68 14.13
C LYS A 107 -11.76 -9.75 15.22
N SER A 108 -10.58 -10.29 14.91
CA SER A 108 -9.49 -10.41 15.88
C SER A 108 -9.06 -9.05 16.44
N PHE A 109 -9.03 -8.02 15.61
CA PHE A 109 -8.70 -6.66 16.04
C PHE A 109 -9.76 -6.08 16.97
N LEU A 110 -11.05 -6.16 16.60
CA LEU A 110 -12.16 -5.67 17.42
C LEU A 110 -12.24 -6.41 18.77
N ASP A 111 -12.14 -7.74 18.75
CA ASP A 111 -12.13 -8.55 19.96
C ASP A 111 -10.94 -8.15 20.87
N GLY A 112 -9.77 -7.85 20.29
CA GLY A 112 -8.58 -7.39 21.01
C GLY A 112 -8.73 -6.03 21.70
N ILE A 113 -9.60 -5.16 21.18
CA ILE A 113 -9.94 -3.87 21.81
C ILE A 113 -11.25 -3.92 22.62
N GLY A 114 -11.76 -5.12 22.91
CA GLY A 114 -12.95 -5.34 23.74
C GLY A 114 -14.30 -5.13 23.02
N CYS A 115 -14.31 -4.99 21.70
CA CYS A 115 -15.53 -4.86 20.90
C CYS A 115 -16.04 -6.25 20.47
N ILE A 116 -17.11 -6.73 21.11
CA ILE A 116 -17.63 -8.09 20.85
C ILE A 116 -18.45 -8.10 19.56
N THR A 117 -17.90 -8.78 18.54
CA THR A 117 -18.50 -8.90 17.21
C THR A 117 -19.55 -10.00 17.12
N GLY A 118 -20.63 -9.72 16.41
CA GLY A 118 -21.69 -10.65 16.00
C GLY A 118 -21.45 -11.19 14.59
N LYS A 119 -22.53 -11.35 13.81
CA LYS A 119 -22.46 -11.81 12.43
C LYS A 119 -21.80 -10.77 11.51
N VAL A 120 -21.17 -11.24 10.43
CA VAL A 120 -20.72 -10.37 9.34
C VAL A 120 -21.95 -9.87 8.59
N LEU A 121 -22.04 -8.56 8.38
CA LEU A 121 -23.13 -7.88 7.68
C LEU A 121 -22.77 -7.60 6.22
N SER A 122 -21.55 -7.13 5.97
CA SER A 122 -21.03 -6.88 4.61
C SER A 122 -19.50 -6.90 4.59
N THR A 123 -18.96 -7.19 3.41
CA THR A 123 -17.52 -7.13 3.10
C THR A 123 -17.38 -6.54 1.70
N GLU A 124 -16.79 -5.36 1.59
CA GLU A 124 -16.67 -4.60 0.34
C GLU A 124 -15.22 -4.13 0.14
N LEU A 125 -14.76 -4.07 -1.11
CA LEU A 125 -13.43 -3.58 -1.44
C LEU A 125 -13.54 -2.14 -1.96
N GLU A 126 -12.92 -1.19 -1.26
CA GLU A 126 -13.04 0.25 -1.53
C GLU A 126 -11.71 0.99 -1.37
N GLU A 127 -11.55 2.13 -2.06
CA GLU A 127 -10.48 3.09 -1.77
C GLU A 127 -10.96 4.09 -0.70
N LYS A 128 -10.24 4.16 0.42
CA LYS A 128 -10.53 5.09 1.53
C LYS A 128 -9.29 5.89 1.89
N LEU A 129 -9.51 7.11 2.38
CA LEU A 129 -8.48 7.81 3.16
C LEU A 129 -8.49 7.23 4.59
N PRO A 130 -7.35 6.75 5.13
CA PRO A 130 -7.27 6.29 6.51
C PRO A 130 -7.84 7.33 7.50
N ASN A 131 -8.70 6.88 8.40
CA ASN A 131 -9.29 7.74 9.44
C ASN A 131 -8.84 7.39 10.86
N PHE A 132 -8.13 6.27 11.03
CA PHE A 132 -7.56 5.78 12.29
C PHE A 132 -8.54 5.72 13.48
N TYR A 133 -9.86 5.68 13.24
CA TYR A 133 -10.91 5.75 14.27
C TYR A 133 -10.66 4.80 15.44
N TRP A 134 -10.36 3.54 15.13
CA TRP A 134 -10.15 2.51 16.15
C TRP A 134 -8.83 2.68 16.92
N HIS A 135 -7.78 3.19 16.28
CA HIS A 135 -6.50 3.44 16.94
C HIS A 135 -6.66 4.56 17.96
N ASP A 136 -7.35 5.64 17.57
CA ASP A 136 -7.67 6.75 18.48
C ASP A 136 -8.57 6.29 19.64
N SER A 137 -9.58 5.44 19.36
CA SER A 137 -10.48 4.92 20.39
C SER A 137 -9.79 3.97 21.37
N ALA A 138 -8.78 3.22 20.94
CA ALA A 138 -8.09 2.22 21.74
C ALA A 138 -6.73 2.69 22.29
N GLY A 139 -6.27 3.90 21.95
CA GLY A 139 -4.96 4.41 22.35
C GLY A 139 -3.78 3.65 21.72
N LEU A 140 -3.96 3.15 20.49
CA LEU A 140 -2.93 2.40 19.76
C LEU A 140 -2.08 3.33 18.87
N GLU A 141 -0.85 2.91 18.58
CA GLU A 141 0.02 3.59 17.62
C GLU A 141 -0.57 3.53 16.21
N LYS A 142 -0.51 4.65 15.48
CA LYS A 142 -1.09 4.75 14.14
C LYS A 142 -0.13 4.18 13.10
N PRO A 143 -0.61 3.35 12.17
CA PRO A 143 0.17 2.96 11.01
C PRO A 143 0.64 4.19 10.21
N ASP A 144 1.89 4.17 9.75
CA ASP A 144 2.39 5.18 8.81
C ASP A 144 1.87 4.88 7.39
N ILE A 145 0.60 5.24 7.18
CA ILE A 145 -0.10 5.08 5.90
C ILE A 145 -0.70 6.44 5.51
N GLN A 146 -0.35 6.91 4.32
CA GLN A 146 -0.77 8.21 3.80
C GLN A 146 -1.50 8.04 2.45
N GLY A 147 -2.47 8.93 2.21
CA GLY A 147 -3.22 8.97 0.94
C GLY A 147 -4.32 7.92 0.80
N LEU A 148 -4.92 7.88 -0.39
CA LEU A 148 -5.97 6.91 -0.73
C LEU A 148 -5.39 5.50 -0.72
N THR A 149 -6.08 4.59 -0.03
CA THR A 149 -5.63 3.24 0.19
C THR A 149 -6.75 2.26 -0.14
N LEU A 150 -6.44 1.23 -0.95
CA LEU A 150 -7.36 0.13 -1.22
C LEU A 150 -7.51 -0.75 0.04
N CYS A 151 -8.73 -0.92 0.50
CA CYS A 151 -9.03 -1.62 1.75
C CYS A 151 -10.33 -2.42 1.68
N TRP A 152 -10.39 -3.46 2.49
CA TRP A 152 -11.63 -4.15 2.80
C TRP A 152 -12.39 -3.38 3.88
N VAL A 153 -13.63 -2.99 3.57
CA VAL A 153 -14.60 -2.44 4.51
C VAL A 153 -15.45 -3.61 5.00
N VAL A 154 -15.24 -4.00 6.25
CA VAL A 154 -15.97 -5.12 6.87
C VAL A 154 -16.91 -4.59 7.94
N ARG A 155 -18.19 -4.94 7.86
CA ARG A 155 -19.19 -4.63 8.88
C ARG A 155 -19.56 -5.86 9.69
N PHE A 156 -19.50 -5.73 11.01
CA PHE A 156 -19.95 -6.73 11.97
C PHE A 156 -21.14 -6.19 12.75
N GLU A 157 -22.17 -7.00 12.97
CA GLU A 157 -23.22 -6.66 13.93
C GLU A 157 -22.62 -6.55 15.34
N GLN A 158 -23.08 -5.62 16.16
CA GLN A 158 -22.67 -5.55 17.56
C GLN A 158 -23.39 -6.65 18.35
N ALA A 159 -22.65 -7.55 19.01
CA ALA A 159 -23.24 -8.75 19.63
C ALA A 159 -24.35 -8.44 20.66
N HIS A 160 -24.22 -7.32 21.38
CA HIS A 160 -25.16 -6.90 22.41
C HIS A 160 -26.17 -5.83 21.95
N ARG A 161 -26.10 -5.38 20.70
CA ARG A 161 -26.95 -4.31 20.15
C ARG A 161 -27.38 -4.65 18.72
N PRO A 162 -28.38 -5.54 18.53
CA PRO A 162 -28.89 -5.92 17.22
C PRO A 162 -29.30 -4.68 16.40
N GLY A 163 -28.97 -4.69 15.11
CA GLY A 163 -29.19 -3.54 14.22
C GLY A 163 -28.13 -2.44 14.30
N HIS A 164 -27.21 -2.49 15.26
CA HIS A 164 -26.00 -1.67 15.26
C HIS A 164 -24.79 -2.47 14.74
N PHE A 165 -23.79 -1.77 14.20
CA PHE A 165 -22.60 -2.38 13.62
C PHE A 165 -21.29 -1.71 14.04
N PHE A 166 -20.23 -2.50 13.97
CA PHE A 166 -18.85 -2.06 13.88
C PHE A 166 -18.40 -2.15 12.43
N GLU A 167 -17.71 -1.14 11.93
CA GLU A 167 -17.09 -1.11 10.61
C GLU A 167 -15.57 -1.02 10.79
N VAL A 168 -14.83 -1.87 10.11
CA VAL A 168 -13.36 -1.90 10.14
C VAL A 168 -12.84 -1.80 8.72
N TRP A 169 -11.86 -0.93 8.51
CA TRP A 169 -11.17 -0.78 7.22
C TRP A 169 -9.79 -1.43 7.32
N ILE A 170 -9.54 -2.42 6.46
CA ILE A 170 -8.36 -3.28 6.50
C ILE A 170 -7.63 -3.13 5.18
N GLU A 171 -6.40 -2.61 5.22
CA GLU A 171 -5.57 -2.42 4.04
C GLU A 171 -5.37 -3.76 3.31
N ALA A 172 -5.69 -3.77 2.02
CA ALA A 172 -5.99 -5.00 1.30
C ALA A 172 -4.75 -5.87 0.99
N TYR A 173 -3.53 -5.35 1.14
CA TYR A 173 -2.29 -6.05 0.82
C TYR A 173 -1.55 -6.55 2.07
N THR A 174 -1.71 -5.86 3.20
CA THR A 174 -0.97 -6.05 4.43
C THR A 174 -1.84 -6.57 5.58
N GLY A 175 -3.15 -6.37 5.49
CA GLY A 175 -4.06 -6.68 6.60
C GLY A 175 -4.00 -5.67 7.73
N MET A 176 -3.34 -4.52 7.57
CA MET A 176 -3.32 -3.50 8.61
C MET A 176 -4.69 -2.82 8.74
N VAL A 177 -5.17 -2.64 9.96
CA VAL A 177 -6.37 -1.83 10.20
C VAL A 177 -6.00 -0.36 10.01
N ILE A 178 -6.74 0.36 9.18
CA ILE A 178 -6.46 1.76 8.82
C ILE A 178 -7.61 2.71 9.16
N GLY A 179 -8.73 2.18 9.62
CA GLY A 179 -9.88 3.00 9.95
C GLY A 179 -11.13 2.20 10.22
N GLY A 180 -12.26 2.90 10.22
CA GLY A 180 -13.57 2.35 10.47
C GLY A 180 -14.47 3.33 11.20
N MET A 181 -15.54 2.79 11.78
CA MET A 181 -16.45 3.52 12.65
C MET A 181 -17.33 2.54 13.42
N GLN A 182 -18.02 3.03 14.45
CA GLN A 182 -19.20 2.35 14.98
C GLN A 182 -20.43 3.22 14.76
N CYS A 183 -21.55 2.62 14.39
CA CYS A 183 -22.80 3.37 14.44
C CYS A 183 -23.21 3.56 15.90
N ARG A 184 -23.73 4.75 16.23
CA ARG A 184 -24.20 5.06 17.59
C ARG A 184 -25.57 4.46 17.87
#